data_AF-A0A3R6I8G3-F1
#
_entry.id   AF-A0A3R6I8G3-F1
#
_cell.length_a   1.000
_cell.length_b   1.000
_cell.length_c   1.000
_cell.angle_alpha   90.00
_cell.angle_beta   90.00
_cell.angle_gamma   90.00
#
_symmetry.space_group_name_H-M   'P 1'
#
loop_
_entity.id
_entity.type
_entity.pdbx_description
1 polymer ?
#
loop_
_entity_poly.entity_id
_entity_poly.type
_entity_poly.pdbx_seq_one_letter_code
_entity_poly.pdbx_strand_id
1 'polypeptide(L)' 'MKTEKEKILAIIAEIQAEREAANIVPPHVLTAEIINRGFQHPYQTLNELCAEGKINWCRTLNDMAFTIRK' A
#
# COMPACT_ATOMS: atom_id res chain seq x y z
N MET A 1 8.03 -18.87 -4.25
CA MET A 1 8.36 -17.50 -4.72
C MET A 1 7.11 -16.66 -4.48
N LYS A 2 7.18 -15.59 -3.68
CA LYS A 2 5.99 -14.73 -3.49
C LYS A 2 5.69 -13.96 -4.77
N THR A 3 4.42 -13.87 -5.14
CA THR A 3 3.94 -13.06 -6.28
C THR A 3 4.17 -11.58 -6.01
N GLU A 4 4.16 -10.75 -7.06
CA GLU A 4 4.28 -9.29 -6.90
C GLU A 4 3.18 -8.72 -5.98
N LYS A 5 1.94 -9.21 -6.13
CA LYS A 5 0.81 -8.88 -5.26
C LYS A 5 1.09 -9.15 -3.78
N GLU A 6 1.58 -10.34 -3.47
CA GLU A 6 1.89 -10.71 -2.08
C GLU A 6 3.02 -9.86 -1.48
N LYS A 7 3.99 -9.45 -2.31
CA LYS A 7 5.07 -8.56 -1.85
C LYS A 7 4.56 -7.15 -1.58
N ILE A 8 3.74 -6.59 -2.47
CA ILE A 8 3.13 -5.27 -2.27
C ILE A 8 2.22 -5.28 -1.03
N LEU A 9 1.39 -6.32 -0.86
CA LEU A 9 0.56 -6.45 0.34
C LEU A 9 1.41 -6.51 1.62
N ALA A 10 2.51 -7.27 1.61
CA ALA A 10 3.40 -7.34 2.77
C ALA A 10 4.01 -5.97 3.12
N ILE A 11 4.42 -5.20 2.10
CA ILE A 11 4.99 -3.86 2.30
C ILE A 11 3.94 -2.89 2.83
N ILE A 12 2.72 -2.92 2.30
CA ILE A 12 1.63 -2.09 2.82
C ILE A 12 1.40 -2.47 4.29
N ALA A 13 1.26 -3.77 4.61
CA ALA A 13 1.05 -4.22 5.99
C ALA A 13 2.16 -3.75 6.95
N GLU A 14 3.43 -3.87 6.53
CA GLU A 14 4.60 -3.46 7.30
C GLU A 14 4.55 -1.95 7.63
N ILE A 15 4.40 -1.09 6.61
CA ILE A 15 4.38 0.36 6.79
C ILE A 15 3.15 0.79 7.61
N GLN A 16 2.00 0.14 7.41
CA GLN A 16 0.82 0.39 8.22
C GLN A 16 1.05 0.06 9.69
N ALA A 17 1.65 -1.09 9.99
CA ALA A 17 1.95 -1.49 11.37
C ALA A 17 2.94 -0.52 12.05
N GLU A 18 3.96 -0.05 11.32
CA GLU A 18 4.89 0.98 11.80
C GLU A 18 4.17 2.28 12.14
N ARG A 19 3.24 2.73 11.28
CA ARG A 19 2.44 3.95 11.50
C ARG A 19 1.46 3.79 12.65
N GLU A 20 0.78 2.64 12.76
CA GLU A 20 -0.10 2.32 13.88
C GLU A 20 0.68 2.32 15.21
N ALA A 21 1.88 1.70 15.25
CA ALA A 21 2.76 1.71 16.42
C ALA A 21 3.25 3.12 16.79
N ALA A 22 3.42 3.99 15.80
CA ALA A 22 3.77 5.40 15.98
C ALA A 22 2.56 6.32 16.28
N ASN A 23 1.34 5.77 16.41
CA ASN A 23 0.09 6.52 16.57
C ASN A 23 -0.22 7.52 15.43
N ILE A 24 0.23 7.22 14.21
CA ILE A 24 -0.04 8.03 13.01
C ILE A 24 -1.37 7.56 12.39
N VAL A 25 -2.34 8.46 12.30
CA VAL A 25 -3.69 8.18 11.75
C VAL A 25 -4.07 9.22 10.69
N PRO A 26 -4.55 8.81 9.50
CA PRO A 26 -4.75 7.42 9.06
C PRO A 26 -3.43 6.73 8.69
N PRO A 27 -3.25 5.43 8.98
CA PRO A 27 -2.04 4.68 8.65
C PRO A 27 -2.09 4.24 7.18
N HIS A 28 -2.22 5.19 6.26
CA HIS A 28 -2.20 4.92 4.82
C HIS A 28 -0.76 4.77 4.32
N VAL A 29 -0.53 4.20 3.15
CA VAL A 29 0.79 4.05 2.53
C VAL A 29 0.76 4.71 1.16
N LEU A 30 1.67 5.64 0.89
CA LEU A 30 1.71 6.38 -0.37
C LEU A 30 2.31 5.52 -1.50
N THR A 31 1.92 5.79 -2.75
CA THR A 31 2.53 5.15 -3.92
C THR A 31 4.04 5.33 -3.93
N ALA A 32 4.51 6.53 -3.60
CA ALA A 32 5.94 6.84 -3.54
C ALA A 32 6.71 5.92 -2.58
N GLU A 33 6.10 5.51 -1.46
CA GLU A 33 6.74 4.60 -0.50
C GLU A 33 6.85 3.18 -1.05
N ILE A 34 5.85 2.74 -1.81
CA ILE A 34 5.87 1.44 -2.50
C ILE A 34 6.95 1.46 -3.60
N ILE A 35 7.09 2.57 -4.34
CA ILE A 35 8.13 2.75 -5.35
C ILE A 35 9.53 2.75 -4.72
N ASN A 36 9.70 3.44 -3.59
CA ASN A 36 10.97 3.47 -2.84
C ASN A 36 11.39 2.10 -2.31
N ARG A 37 10.46 1.14 -2.19
CA ARG A 37 10.73 -0.27 -1.85
C ARG A 37 11.07 -1.14 -3.07
N GLY A 38 11.19 -0.56 -4.27
CA GLY A 38 11.70 -1.23 -5.47
C GLY A 38 10.64 -1.60 -6.52
N PHE A 39 9.38 -1.20 -6.36
CA PHE A 39 8.32 -1.48 -7.33
C PHE A 39 8.16 -0.29 -8.28
N GLN A 40 8.88 -0.30 -9.41
CA GLN A 40 8.93 0.87 -10.29
C GLN A 40 7.60 1.16 -11.02
N HIS A 41 6.75 0.13 -11.21
CA HIS A 41 5.47 0.26 -11.93
C HIS A 41 4.31 -0.43 -11.17
N PRO A 42 4.01 -0.03 -9.91
CA PRO A 42 3.12 -0.79 -9.04
C PRO A 42 1.63 -0.63 -9.41
N TYR A 43 1.29 0.29 -10.31
CA TYR A 43 -0.08 0.71 -10.58
C TYR A 43 -0.99 -0.42 -11.05
N GLN A 44 -0.51 -1.30 -11.93
CA GLN A 44 -1.31 -2.43 -12.40
C GLN A 44 -1.65 -3.35 -11.21
N THR A 45 -0.65 -3.72 -10.42
CA THR A 45 -0.83 -4.59 -9.27
C THR A 45 -1.71 -3.96 -8.20
N LEU A 46 -1.56 -2.66 -7.94
CA LEU A 46 -2.40 -1.91 -7.00
C LEU A 46 -3.86 -1.85 -7.46
N ASN A 47 -4.11 -1.62 -8.76
CA ASN A 47 -5.45 -1.65 -9.32
C ASN A 47 -6.10 -3.03 -9.19
N GLU A 48 -5.36 -4.10 -9.46
CA GLU A 48 -5.84 -5.47 -9.29
C GLU A 48 -6.15 -5.77 -7.82
N LEU A 49 -5.29 -5.37 -6.88
CA LEU A 49 -5.53 -5.54 -5.44
C LEU A 49 -6.73 -4.73 -4.94
N CYS A 50 -6.95 -3.53 -5.47
CA CYS A 50 -8.16 -2.74 -5.22
C CYS A 50 -9.41 -3.44 -5.74
N ALA A 51 -9.37 -3.96 -6.98
CA ALA A 51 -10.50 -4.66 -7.61
C ALA A 51 -10.84 -5.97 -6.88
N GLU A 52 -9.83 -6.68 -6.38
CA GLU A 52 -9.97 -7.87 -5.53
C GLU A 52 -10.42 -7.54 -4.09
N GLY A 53 -10.52 -6.26 -3.72
CA GLY A 53 -10.93 -5.81 -2.41
C GLY A 53 -9.90 -6.05 -1.30
N LYS A 54 -8.63 -6.29 -1.64
CA LYS A 54 -7.54 -6.54 -0.68
C LYS A 54 -7.03 -5.25 -0.02
N ILE A 55 -7.09 -4.14 -0.75
CA ILE A 55 -6.70 -2.82 -0.27
C ILE A 55 -7.81 -1.80 -0.59
N ASN A 56 -7.93 -0.78 0.26
CA ASN A 56 -8.63 0.46 -0.05
C ASN A 56 -7.63 1.47 -0.58
N TRP A 57 -8.12 2.40 -1.40
CA TRP A 57 -7.34 3.55 -1.85
C TRP A 57 -8.04 4.86 -1.50
N CYS A 58 -7.25 5.90 -1.30
CA CYS A 58 -7.74 7.27 -1.22
C CYS A 58 -6.75 8.21 -1.91
N ARG A 59 -7.22 9.40 -2.28
CA ARG A 59 -6.38 10.46 -2.83
C ARG A 59 -5.97 11.40 -1.72
N THR A 60 -4.68 11.62 -1.56
CA THR A 60 -4.14 12.69 -0.70
C THR A 60 -3.86 13.94 -1.53
N LEU A 61 -3.41 15.02 -0.88
CA LEU A 61 -2.99 16.25 -1.56
C LEU A 61 -1.87 15.99 -2.59
N ASN A 62 -0.96 15.05 -2.30
CA ASN A 62 0.29 14.89 -3.03
C ASN A 62 0.41 13.57 -3.80
N ASP A 63 -0.32 12.53 -3.40
CA ASP A 63 -0.21 11.17 -4.00
C ASP A 63 -1.48 10.33 -3.74
N MET A 64 -1.58 9.17 -4.39
CA MET A 64 -2.49 8.11 -4.00
C MET A 64 -1.96 7.38 -2.76
N ALA A 65 -2.88 6.92 -1.92
CA ALA A 65 -2.56 6.22 -0.70
C ALA A 65 -3.41 4.96 -0.55
N PHE A 66 -2.86 3.95 0.11
CA PHE A 66 -3.43 2.62 0.21
C PHE A 66 -3.47 2.13 1.65
N THR A 67 -4.48 1.33 1.99
CA THR A 67 -4.60 0.65 3.29
C THR A 67 -5.11 -0.77 3.06
N ILE A 68 -4.62 -1.75 3.81
CA ILE A 68 -5.18 -3.10 3.79
C ILE A 68 -6.59 -3.07 4.35
N ARG A 69 -7.50 -3.77 3.66
CA ARG A 69 -8.85 -3.99 4.14
C ARG A 69 -8.83 -5.15 5.15
N LYS A 70 -9.25 -4.88 6.38
CA LYS A 70 -9.45 -5.90 7.43
C LYS A 70 -10.73 -6.69 7.15
#